data_AF-A0A6B3EQT4-F1
#
_entry.id   AF-A0A6B3EQT4-F1
#
_cell.length_a   1.000
_cell.length_b   1.000
_cell.length_c   1.000
_cell.angle_alpha   90.00
_cell.angle_beta   90.00
_cell.angle_gamma   90.00
#
_symmetry.space_group_name_H-M   'P 1'
#
loop_
_entity.id
_entity.type
_entity.pdbx_description
1 polymer ?
#
loop_
_entity_poly.entity_id
_entity_poly.type
_entity_poly.pdbx_seq_one_letter_code
_entity_poly.pdbx_strand_id
1 'polypeptide(L)'
;GTDVAAPIRTQEVTSKVSAVSAVPEVRHAITELQRSIARAAREGIVVEGRDIGTTVLPDADLKVFLTASPEARAARRSGELKGKEASDLAATRQALV
;
A
#
# COMPACT_ATOMS: atom_id res chain seq x y z
N GLY A 1 9.08 14.58 15.85
CA GLY A 1 9.28 14.19 14.43
C GLY A 1 8.47 15.11 13.54
N THR A 2 8.70 15.06 12.23
CA THR A 2 7.95 15.84 11.23
C THR A 2 6.75 15.04 10.74
N ASP A 3 5.57 15.67 10.66
CA ASP A 3 4.39 15.03 10.07
C ASP A 3 4.54 14.93 8.55
N VAL A 4 4.42 13.71 8.03
CA VAL A 4 4.54 13.39 6.60
C VAL A 4 3.29 12.72 6.04
N ALA A 5 2.16 12.71 6.76
CA ALA A 5 0.95 12.01 6.36
C ALA A 5 0.36 12.49 5.01
N ALA A 6 0.47 13.79 4.71
CA ALA A 6 0.11 14.34 3.40
C ALA A 6 1.24 14.16 2.35
N PRO A 7 2.51 14.52 2.64
CA PRO A 7 3.62 14.33 1.70
C PRO A 7 3.76 12.94 1.09
N ILE A 8 3.58 11.86 1.88
CA ILE A 8 3.70 10.49 1.38
C ILE A 8 2.62 10.09 0.36
N ARG A 9 1.56 10.89 0.22
CA ARG A 9 0.43 10.64 -0.69
C ARG A 9 0.51 11.45 -2.00
N THR A 10 1.60 12.18 -2.21
CA THR A 10 1.82 12.95 -3.44
C THR A 10 2.12 12.02 -4.62
N GLN A 11 1.88 12.52 -5.84
CA GLN A 11 2.21 11.80 -7.07
C GLN A 11 3.73 11.55 -7.19
N GLU A 12 4.54 12.48 -6.71
CA GLU A 12 6.00 12.33 -6.69
C GLU A 12 6.43 11.07 -5.93
N VAL A 13 5.93 10.90 -4.70
CA VAL A 13 6.23 9.71 -3.88
C VAL A 13 5.61 8.46 -4.50
N THR A 14 4.37 8.55 -4.95
CA THR A 14 3.63 7.44 -5.58
C THR A 14 4.37 6.88 -6.80
N SER A 15 4.96 7.75 -7.62
CA SER A 15 5.71 7.33 -8.81
C SER A 15 7.02 6.59 -8.50
N LYS A 16 7.61 6.85 -7.32
CA LYS A 16 8.91 6.29 -6.90
C LYS A 16 8.78 5.00 -6.09
N VAL A 17 7.62 4.74 -5.46
CA VAL A 17 7.44 3.64 -4.50
C VAL A 17 7.71 2.26 -5.09
N SER A 18 7.38 2.04 -6.38
CA SER A 18 7.57 0.75 -7.04
C SER A 18 9.05 0.40 -7.17
N ALA A 19 9.86 1.37 -7.63
CA ALA A 19 11.30 1.20 -7.78
C ALA A 19 11.99 0.94 -6.43
N VAL A 20 11.61 1.69 -5.38
CA VAL A 20 12.16 1.51 -4.04
C VAL A 20 11.77 0.16 -3.44
N SER A 21 10.50 -0.24 -3.58
CA SER A 21 9.97 -1.52 -3.03
C SER A 21 10.56 -2.75 -3.71
N ALA A 22 11.11 -2.60 -4.92
CA ALA A 22 11.75 -3.68 -5.65
C ALA A 22 13.18 -3.99 -5.14
N VAL A 23 13.80 -3.08 -4.38
CA VAL A 23 15.14 -3.28 -3.82
C VAL A 23 15.11 -4.36 -2.72
N PRO A 24 15.82 -5.50 -2.87
CA PRO A 24 15.73 -6.62 -1.94
C PRO A 24 16.06 -6.26 -0.49
N GLU A 25 17.08 -5.43 -0.27
CA GLU A 25 17.54 -5.01 1.05
C GLU A 25 16.49 -4.14 1.75
N VAL A 26 15.82 -3.26 1.00
CA VAL A 26 14.69 -2.46 1.50
C VAL A 26 13.53 -3.38 1.88
N ARG A 27 13.16 -4.31 0.99
CA ARG A 27 12.09 -5.29 1.26
C ARG A 27 12.41 -6.09 2.51
N HIS A 28 13.64 -6.57 2.66
CA HIS A 28 14.07 -7.36 3.82
C HIS A 28 13.94 -6.57 5.11
N ALA A 29 14.47 -5.34 5.15
CA ALA A 29 14.40 -4.47 6.32
C ALA A 29 12.95 -4.17 6.74
N ILE A 30 12.07 -3.86 5.78
CA ILE A 30 10.65 -3.59 6.07
C ILE A 30 9.90 -4.84 6.51
N THR A 31 10.19 -6.00 5.91
CA THR A 31 9.57 -7.29 6.30
C THR A 31 9.89 -7.64 7.74
N GLU A 32 11.15 -7.49 8.16
CA GLU A 32 11.55 -7.76 9.54
C GLU A 32 10.93 -6.76 10.52
N LEU A 33 10.83 -5.48 10.14
CA LEU A 33 10.12 -4.49 10.94
C LEU A 33 8.64 -4.87 11.12
N GLN A 34 7.94 -5.20 10.04
CA GLN A 34 6.53 -5.63 10.08
C GLN A 34 6.32 -6.86 10.96
N ARG A 35 7.20 -7.88 10.84
CA ARG A 35 7.18 -9.08 11.67
C ARG A 35 7.41 -8.76 13.15
N SER A 36 8.34 -7.86 13.45
CA SER A 36 8.61 -7.45 14.83
C SER A 36 7.42 -6.76 15.48
N ILE A 37 6.73 -5.88 14.73
CA ILE A 37 5.52 -5.18 15.18
C ILE A 37 4.40 -6.19 15.41
N ALA A 38 4.18 -7.12 14.48
CA ALA A 38 3.15 -8.15 14.60
C ALA A 38 3.35 -9.03 15.84
N ARG A 39 4.59 -9.47 16.11
CA ARG A 39 4.92 -10.25 17.32
C ARG A 39 4.73 -9.47 18.62
N ALA A 40 4.88 -8.16 18.60
CA ALA A 40 4.72 -7.31 19.78
C ALA A 40 3.25 -6.99 20.11
N ALA A 41 2.32 -7.22 19.17
CA ALA A 41 0.91 -6.89 19.33
C ALA A 41 0.18 -7.91 20.23
N ARG A 42 0.02 -7.57 21.52
CA ARG A 42 -0.58 -8.46 22.53
C ARG A 42 -2.07 -8.77 22.31
N GLU A 43 -2.81 -7.82 21.77
CA GLU A 43 -4.26 -7.93 21.53
C GLU A 43 -4.58 -8.38 20.09
N GLY A 44 -3.56 -8.75 19.31
CA GLY A 44 -3.68 -8.98 17.88
C GLY A 44 -3.49 -7.71 17.04
N ILE A 45 -3.39 -7.87 15.73
CA ILE A 45 -3.15 -6.78 14.78
C ILE A 45 -3.80 -7.08 13.43
N VAL A 46 -4.28 -6.03 12.76
CA VAL A 46 -4.64 -6.07 11.34
C VAL A 46 -3.49 -5.49 10.54
N VAL A 47 -2.96 -6.27 9.60
CA VAL A 47 -1.85 -5.86 8.74
C VAL A 47 -2.33 -5.83 7.28
N GLU A 48 -2.28 -4.65 6.68
CA GLU A 48 -2.64 -4.43 5.27
C GLU A 48 -1.39 -4.46 4.38
N GLY A 49 -1.48 -5.10 3.22
CA GLY A 49 -0.42 -5.08 2.21
C GLY A 49 -0.67 -6.05 1.06
N ARG A 50 0.31 -6.20 0.17
CA ARG A 50 0.18 -7.02 -1.05
C ARG A 50 0.48 -8.51 -0.84
N ASP A 51 1.50 -8.82 -0.03
CA ASP A 51 2.03 -10.17 0.18
C ASP A 51 2.11 -10.55 1.67
N ILE A 52 1.23 -9.97 2.49
CA ILE A 52 1.22 -10.21 3.94
C ILE A 52 0.96 -11.68 4.26
N GLY A 53 -0.16 -12.24 3.81
CA GLY A 53 -0.53 -13.62 4.13
C GLY A 53 0.26 -14.71 3.40
N THR A 54 1.12 -14.34 2.44
CA THR A 54 1.94 -15.28 1.65
C THR A 54 3.42 -15.21 2.01
N THR A 55 3.95 -14.04 2.34
CA THR A 55 5.39 -13.81 2.53
C THR A 55 5.72 -13.26 3.92
N VAL A 56 5.04 -12.20 4.35
CA VAL A 56 5.41 -11.50 5.60
C VAL A 56 4.98 -12.31 6.83
N LEU A 57 3.70 -12.71 6.87
CA LEU A 57 3.05 -13.45 7.94
C LEU A 57 2.35 -14.69 7.34
N PRO A 58 3.11 -15.69 6.86
CA PRO A 58 2.53 -16.90 6.27
C PRO A 58 1.72 -17.73 7.28
N ASP A 59 1.94 -17.54 8.57
CA ASP A 59 1.26 -18.26 9.65
C ASP A 59 0.15 -17.43 10.32
N ALA A 60 -0.30 -16.33 9.70
CA ALA A 60 -1.39 -15.51 10.24
C ALA A 60 -2.69 -16.32 10.44
N ASP A 61 -3.36 -16.11 11.59
CA ASP A 61 -4.58 -16.82 11.97
C ASP A 61 -5.74 -16.64 10.97
N LEU A 62 -5.83 -15.45 10.37
CA LEU A 62 -6.82 -15.10 9.35
C LEU A 62 -6.13 -14.36 8.20
N LYS A 63 -6.43 -14.78 6.96
CA LYS A 63 -5.95 -14.14 5.73
C LYS A 63 -7.14 -13.72 4.88
N VAL A 64 -7.22 -12.42 4.57
CA VAL A 64 -8.27 -11.87 3.71
C VAL A 64 -7.63 -11.34 2.42
N PHE A 65 -8.10 -11.82 1.27
CA PHE A 65 -7.73 -11.30 -0.04
C PHE A 65 -8.89 -10.51 -0.64
N LEU A 66 -8.76 -9.19 -0.69
CA LEU A 66 -9.77 -8.31 -1.27
C LEU A 66 -9.51 -8.14 -2.77
N THR A 67 -10.50 -8.49 -3.58
CA THR A 67 -10.48 -8.29 -5.04
C THR A 67 -11.68 -7.46 -5.50
N ALA A 68 -11.55 -6.83 -6.66
CA ALA A 68 -12.59 -6.04 -7.30
C ALA A 68 -12.31 -5.94 -8.79
N SER A 69 -13.36 -5.70 -9.59
CA SER A 69 -13.20 -5.50 -11.03
C SER A 69 -12.30 -4.28 -11.32
N PRO A 70 -11.56 -4.25 -12.46
CA PRO A 70 -10.77 -3.09 -12.86
C PRO A 70 -11.59 -1.78 -12.87
N GLU A 71 -12.83 -1.84 -13.32
CA GLU A 71 -13.75 -0.70 -13.41
C GLU A 71 -14.10 -0.17 -12.01
N ALA A 72 -14.42 -1.07 -11.06
CA ALA A 72 -14.70 -0.69 -9.69
C ALA A 72 -13.48 -0.03 -9.01
N ARG A 73 -12.28 -0.56 -9.27
CA ARG A 73 -11.02 0.04 -8.75
C ARG A 73 -10.75 1.41 -9.35
N ALA A 74 -10.96 1.58 -10.66
CA ALA A 74 -10.80 2.85 -11.36
C ALA A 74 -11.82 3.91 -10.89
N ALA A 75 -13.08 3.52 -10.71
CA ALA A 75 -14.14 4.38 -10.18
C ALA A 75 -13.81 4.84 -8.75
N ARG A 76 -13.39 3.91 -7.87
CA ARG A 76 -12.97 4.22 -6.49
C ARG A 76 -11.81 5.21 -6.46
N ARG A 77 -10.73 4.95 -7.22
CA ARG A 77 -9.55 5.84 -7.30
C ARG A 77 -9.93 7.22 -7.83
N SER A 78 -10.77 7.28 -8.85
CA SER A 78 -11.27 8.55 -9.39
C SER A 78 -12.07 9.33 -8.33
N GLY A 79 -12.87 8.65 -7.50
CA GLY A 79 -13.58 9.26 -6.37
C GLY A 79 -12.64 9.80 -5.28
N GLU A 80 -11.59 9.03 -4.93
CA GLU A 80 -10.56 9.44 -3.97
C GLU A 80 -9.79 10.69 -4.43
N LEU A 81 -9.59 10.84 -5.75
CA LEU A 81 -8.95 12.01 -6.36
C LEU A 81 -9.91 13.21 -6.48
N LYS A 82 -11.18 12.98 -6.83
CA LYS A 82 -12.20 14.04 -6.92
C LYS A 82 -12.47 14.73 -5.58
N GLY A 83 -12.33 14.02 -4.46
CA GLY A 83 -12.37 14.61 -3.12
C GLY A 83 -11.11 15.41 -2.74
N LYS A 84 -10.09 15.46 -3.60
CA LYS A 84 -8.76 16.06 -3.37
C LYS A 84 -8.27 16.97 -4.52
N GLU A 85 -9.20 17.51 -5.32
CA GLU A 85 -9.02 18.42 -6.47
C GLU A 85 -8.72 17.77 -7.84
N ALA A 86 -9.35 18.36 -8.86
CA ALA A 86 -9.65 17.83 -10.18
C ALA A 86 -8.49 17.88 -11.20
N SER A 87 -7.24 17.65 -10.79
CA SER A 87 -6.09 18.04 -11.62
C SER A 87 -5.42 16.93 -12.46
N ASP A 88 -5.82 15.66 -12.41
CA ASP A 88 -5.00 14.64 -13.11
C ASP A 88 -5.74 13.43 -13.69
N LEU A 89 -6.71 13.71 -14.58
CA LEU A 89 -7.32 12.71 -15.45
C LEU A 89 -6.30 12.03 -16.39
N ALA A 90 -5.19 12.71 -16.72
CA ALA A 90 -4.13 12.17 -17.58
C ALA A 90 -3.31 11.09 -16.86
N ALA A 91 -2.93 11.32 -15.60
CA ALA A 91 -2.15 10.36 -14.81
C ALA A 91 -2.91 9.05 -14.50
N THR A 92 -4.24 9.13 -14.33
CA THR A 92 -5.07 7.96 -13.97
C THR A 92 -5.12 6.90 -15.08
N ARG A 93 -4.98 7.30 -16.35
CA ARG A 93 -5.04 6.39 -17.51
C ARG A 93 -3.76 5.60 -17.73
N GLN A 94 -2.60 6.12 -17.34
CA GLN A 94 -1.31 5.43 -17.47
C GLN A 94 -1.08 4.35 -16.41
N ALA A 95 -1.74 4.42 -15.25
CA ALA A 95 -1.56 3.48 -14.14
C ALA A 95 -2.46 2.22 -14.21
N LEU A 96 -3.16 2.01 -15.33
CA LEU A 96 -4.05 0.86 -15.57
C LEU A 96 -3.49 -0.15 -16.59
N VAL A 97 -2.26 0.06 -17.07
CA VAL A 97 -1.48 -0.89 -17.88
C VAL A 97 -0.32 -1.43 -17.05
#